data_AF-A0A0R3LTD0-F1
#
_entry.id   AF-A0A0R3LTD0-F1
#
_cell.length_a   1.000
_cell.length_b   1.000
_cell.length_c   1.000
_cell.angle_alpha   90.00
_cell.angle_beta   90.00
_cell.angle_gamma   90.00
#
_symmetry.space_group_name_H-M   'P 1'
#
loop_
_entity.id
_entity.type
_entity.pdbx_description
1 polymer ?
#
loop_
_entity_poly.entity_id
_entity_poly.type
_entity_poly.pdbx_seq_one_letter_code
_entity_poly.pdbx_strand_id
1 'polypeptide(L)'
;MFAAIEKHQKAMRELQEALKMVQGTLGPDPKKEKKYGDLEWTARAELTSTAPTTLQGLLALFTYINGVTNGPLSPYGKRDNTFEEFESLTVVLANAEELLSEQIGRAA
;
A
#
# COMPACT_ATOMS: atom_id res chain seq x y z
N MET A 1 -5.14 -10.50 3.30
CA MET A 1 -4.05 -9.90 2.49
C MET A 1 -4.53 -9.40 1.13
N PHE A 2 -4.93 -10.27 0.19
CA PHE A 2 -5.36 -9.84 -1.16
C PHE A 2 -6.47 -8.78 -1.14
N ALA A 3 -7.47 -8.93 -0.27
CA ALA A 3 -8.53 -7.92 -0.10
C ALA A 3 -7.99 -6.54 0.36
N ALA A 4 -6.94 -6.50 1.18
CA ALA A 4 -6.32 -5.24 1.61
C ALA A 4 -5.52 -4.60 0.46
N ILE A 5 -4.84 -5.41 -0.36
CA ILE A 5 -4.17 -4.95 -1.59
C ILE A 5 -5.19 -4.35 -2.56
N GLU A 6 -6.30 -5.04 -2.81
CA GLU A 6 -7.38 -4.56 -3.68
C GLU A 6 -8.00 -3.27 -3.16
N LYS A 7 -8.19 -3.16 -1.84
CA LYS A 7 -8.69 -1.94 -1.19
C LYS A 7 -7.73 -0.77 -1.40
N HIS A 8 -6.43 -0.97 -1.21
CA HIS A 8 -5.41 0.05 -1.45
C HIS A 8 -5.35 0.46 -2.93
N GLN A 9 -5.36 -0.50 -3.87
CA GLN A 9 -5.42 -0.22 -5.31
C GLN A 9 -6.67 0.59 -5.69
N LYS A 10 -7.81 0.29 -5.09
CA LYS A 10 -9.04 1.06 -5.30
C LYS A 10 -8.88 2.49 -4.76
N ALA A 11 -8.41 2.66 -3.54
CA ALA A 11 -8.23 3.97 -2.93
C ALA A 11 -7.25 4.85 -3.73
N MET A 12 -6.14 4.28 -4.21
CA MET A 12 -5.19 4.98 -5.08
C MET A 12 -5.83 5.42 -6.41
N ARG A 13 -6.65 4.58 -7.04
CA ARG A 13 -7.38 4.98 -8.27
C ARG A 13 -8.35 6.13 -8.00
N GLU A 14 -9.08 6.08 -6.89
CA GLU A 14 -10.03 7.13 -6.53
C GLU A 14 -9.32 8.45 -6.20
N LEU A 15 -8.17 8.40 -5.51
CA LEU A 15 -7.31 9.56 -5.28
C LEU A 15 -6.75 10.13 -6.59
N GLN A 16 -6.29 9.28 -7.50
CA GLN A 16 -5.81 9.72 -8.81
C GLN A 16 -6.88 10.48 -9.59
N GLU A 17 -8.13 10.00 -9.59
CA GLU A 17 -9.24 10.70 -10.21
C GLU A 17 -9.55 12.02 -9.51
N ALA A 18 -9.43 12.07 -8.18
CA ALA A 18 -9.65 13.29 -7.39
C ALA A 18 -8.58 14.37 -7.63
N LEU A 19 -7.36 13.96 -7.96
CA LEU A 19 -6.23 14.85 -8.25
C LEU A 19 -6.26 15.43 -9.68
N LYS A 20 -7.20 15.01 -10.53
CA LYS A 20 -7.38 15.62 -11.84
C LYS A 20 -7.88 17.06 -11.70
N MET A 21 -7.36 17.95 -12.55
CA MET A 21 -7.78 19.36 -12.57
C MET A 21 -9.27 19.49 -12.84
N VAL A 22 -9.93 20.36 -12.07
CA VAL A 22 -11.32 20.74 -12.33
C VAL A 22 -11.33 21.77 -13.46
N GLN A 23 -12.18 21.57 -14.46
CA GLN A 23 -12.31 22.49 -15.58
C GLN A 23 -12.57 23.93 -15.08
N GLY A 24 -11.74 24.88 -15.54
CA GLY A 24 -11.85 26.29 -15.14
C GLY A 24 -11.15 26.66 -13.83
N THR A 25 -10.36 25.75 -13.25
CA THR A 25 -9.56 26.01 -12.04
C THR A 25 -8.07 25.73 -12.27
N LEU A 26 -7.21 26.19 -11.36
CA LEU A 26 -5.76 25.96 -11.40
C LEU A 26 -5.33 24.67 -10.68
N GLY A 27 -6.27 23.82 -10.25
CA GLY A 27 -5.96 22.65 -9.43
C GLY A 27 -7.10 21.64 -9.29
N PRO A 28 -6.88 20.56 -8.53
CA PRO A 28 -7.93 19.62 -8.18
C PRO A 28 -8.97 20.22 -7.21
N ASP A 29 -10.10 19.54 -7.05
CA ASP A 29 -11.09 19.91 -6.03
C ASP A 29 -10.51 19.60 -4.64
N PRO A 30 -10.25 20.62 -3.79
CA PRO A 30 -9.58 20.41 -2.50
C PRO A 30 -10.39 19.53 -1.54
N LYS A 31 -11.72 19.49 -1.68
CA LYS A 31 -12.57 18.60 -0.85
C LYS A 31 -12.42 17.15 -1.27
N LYS A 32 -12.31 16.89 -2.57
CA LYS A 32 -12.10 15.52 -3.09
C LYS A 32 -10.69 15.07 -2.79
N GLU A 33 -9.70 15.90 -3.07
CA GLU A 33 -8.29 15.61 -2.75
C GLU A 33 -8.14 15.18 -1.29
N LYS A 34 -8.68 15.96 -0.34
CA LYS A 34 -8.64 15.60 1.09
C LYS A 34 -9.35 14.28 1.37
N LYS A 35 -10.60 14.13 0.92
CA LYS A 35 -11.41 12.92 1.19
C LYS A 35 -10.73 11.66 0.67
N TYR A 36 -10.25 11.68 -0.57
CA TYR A 36 -9.63 10.51 -1.18
C TYR A 36 -8.19 10.29 -0.71
N GLY A 37 -7.50 11.34 -0.26
CA GLY A 37 -6.23 11.24 0.47
C GLY A 37 -6.41 10.49 1.80
N ASP A 38 -7.44 10.85 2.58
CA ASP A 38 -7.76 10.16 3.85
C ASP A 38 -8.12 8.68 3.62
N LEU A 39 -8.82 8.37 2.51
CA LEU A 39 -9.17 7.00 2.13
C LEU A 39 -7.95 6.17 1.70
N GLU A 40 -7.04 6.74 0.91
CA GLU A 40 -5.75 6.12 0.56
C GLU A 40 -4.95 5.84 1.84
N TRP A 41 -4.79 6.85 2.69
CA TRP A 41 -4.04 6.74 3.93
C TRP A 41 -4.56 5.61 4.81
N THR A 42 -5.88 5.55 5.00
CA THR A 42 -6.54 4.49 5.78
C THR A 42 -6.30 3.11 5.17
N ALA A 43 -6.46 2.98 3.85
CA ALA A 43 -6.25 1.70 3.16
C ALA A 43 -4.78 1.24 3.24
N ARG A 44 -3.82 2.17 3.19
CA ARG A 44 -2.40 1.89 3.37
C ARG A 44 -2.08 1.45 4.80
N ALA A 45 -2.62 2.14 5.81
CA ALA A 45 -2.46 1.76 7.20
C ALA A 45 -3.03 0.36 7.48
N GLU A 46 -4.21 0.05 6.94
CA GLU A 46 -4.78 -1.30 7.04
C GLU A 46 -3.95 -2.35 6.31
N LEU A 47 -3.46 -2.05 5.10
CA LEU A 47 -2.63 -2.97 4.32
C LEU A 47 -1.35 -3.36 5.08
N THR A 48 -0.73 -2.38 5.73
CA THR A 48 0.58 -2.55 6.37
C THR A 48 0.48 -3.09 7.80
N SER A 49 -0.68 -2.90 8.46
CA SER A 49 -1.01 -3.55 9.74
C SER A 49 -1.59 -4.96 9.57
N THR A 50 -2.09 -5.33 8.39
CA THR A 50 -2.53 -6.69 8.11
C THR A 50 -1.29 -7.60 8.07
N ALA A 51 -0.95 -8.26 9.18
CA ALA A 51 0.11 -9.26 9.19
C ALA A 51 -0.29 -10.44 8.28
N PRO A 52 0.48 -10.75 7.21
CA PRO A 52 0.30 -12.01 6.52
C PRO A 52 0.66 -13.15 7.47
N THR A 53 -0.16 -14.21 7.50
CA THR A 53 0.10 -15.42 8.31
C THR A 53 0.67 -16.56 7.49
N THR A 54 1.02 -16.29 6.22
CA THR A 54 1.59 -17.27 5.29
C THR A 54 2.73 -16.65 4.50
N LEU A 55 3.72 -17.46 4.12
CA LEU A 55 4.82 -17.02 3.25
C LEU A 55 4.32 -16.49 1.91
N GLN A 56 3.30 -17.11 1.31
CA GLN A 56 2.72 -16.61 0.07
C GLN A 56 2.06 -15.23 0.25
N GLY A 57 1.37 -15.02 1.37
CA GLY A 57 0.76 -13.72 1.69
C GLY A 57 1.81 -12.63 1.90
N LEU A 58 2.91 -12.97 2.55
CA LEU A 58 4.03 -12.07 2.76
C LEU A 58 4.73 -11.71 1.45
N LEU A 59 5.03 -12.70 0.61
CA LEU A 59 5.62 -12.48 -0.71
C LEU A 59 4.72 -11.60 -1.59
N ALA A 60 3.40 -11.83 -1.56
CA ALA A 60 2.44 -11.01 -2.29
C ALA A 60 2.46 -9.55 -1.81
N LEU A 61 2.52 -9.33 -0.50
CA LEU A 61 2.61 -7.99 0.08
C LEU A 61 3.91 -7.27 -0.32
N PHE A 62 5.06 -7.94 -0.19
CA PHE A 62 6.35 -7.37 -0.62
C PHE A 62 6.37 -7.05 -2.11
N THR A 63 5.87 -7.96 -2.94
CA THR A 63 5.80 -7.76 -4.40
C THR A 63 4.92 -6.56 -4.72
N TYR A 64 3.80 -6.41 -4.02
CA TYR A 64 2.91 -5.28 -4.20
C TYR A 64 3.55 -3.96 -3.79
N ILE A 65 4.10 -3.88 -2.56
CA ILE A 65 4.78 -2.69 -2.05
C ILE A 65 5.92 -2.29 -2.99
N ASN A 66 6.78 -3.24 -3.36
CA ASN A 66 7.90 -2.98 -4.27
C ASN A 66 7.42 -2.55 -5.67
N GLY A 67 6.30 -3.08 -6.15
CA GLY A 67 5.69 -2.69 -7.41
C GLY A 67 5.10 -1.28 -7.38
N VAL A 68 4.50 -0.85 -6.25
CA VAL A 68 4.05 0.54 -6.08
C VAL A 68 5.27 1.46 -5.96
N THR A 69 6.24 1.11 -5.11
CA THR A 69 7.43 1.90 -4.87
C THR A 69 8.24 2.15 -6.12
N ASN A 70 8.49 1.14 -6.95
CA ASN A 70 9.25 1.32 -8.19
C ASN A 70 8.42 1.89 -9.34
N GLY A 71 7.10 1.95 -9.18
CA GLY A 71 6.18 2.54 -10.15
C GLY A 71 5.30 1.62 -10.98
N PRO A 72 5.64 0.34 -11.30
CA PRO A 72 4.78 -0.53 -12.11
C PRO A 72 3.33 -0.67 -11.62
N LEU A 73 3.10 -0.55 -10.32
CA LEU A 73 1.77 -0.61 -9.69
C LEU A 73 1.31 0.72 -9.10
N SER A 74 2.10 1.78 -9.28
CA SER A 74 1.67 3.14 -8.93
C SER A 74 0.62 3.65 -9.93
N PRO A 75 -0.24 4.59 -9.54
CA PRO A 75 -1.24 5.17 -10.45
C PRO A 75 -0.64 5.90 -11.66
N TYR A 76 0.60 6.39 -11.51
CA TYR A 76 1.29 7.18 -12.53
C TYR A 76 2.33 6.39 -13.33
N GLY A 77 2.51 5.10 -13.04
CA GLY A 77 3.59 4.30 -13.63
C GLY A 77 5.00 4.80 -13.26
N LYS A 78 5.15 5.54 -12.15
CA LYS A 78 6.38 6.18 -11.70
C LYS A 78 6.67 5.84 -10.25
N ARG A 79 7.94 5.94 -9.84
CA ARG A 79 8.35 5.71 -8.45
C ARG A 79 7.44 6.47 -7.48
N ASP A 80 6.97 5.79 -6.44
CA ASP A 80 6.04 6.30 -5.44
C ASP A 80 6.58 6.02 -4.03
N ASN A 81 6.89 7.07 -3.27
CA ASN A 81 7.48 6.96 -1.94
C ASN A 81 6.44 6.67 -0.83
N THR A 82 5.17 6.42 -1.19
CA THR A 82 4.07 6.14 -0.27
C THR A 82 4.38 5.07 0.80
N PHE A 83 5.27 4.11 0.51
CA PHE A 83 5.71 3.07 1.46
C PHE A 83 7.14 3.28 2.01
N GLU A 84 7.89 4.27 1.53
CA GLU A 84 9.27 4.52 1.97
C GLU A 84 9.34 5.33 3.27
N GLU A 85 8.39 6.23 3.49
CA GLU A 85 8.35 7.09 4.69
C GLU A 85 7.69 6.41 5.89
N PHE A 86 7.13 5.23 5.71
CA PHE A 86 6.26 4.60 6.69
C PHE A 86 6.98 3.50 7.47
N GLU A 87 6.77 3.48 8.79
CA GLU A 87 7.10 2.36 9.70
C GLU A 87 6.57 1.00 9.19
N SER A 88 5.61 1.02 8.26
CA SER A 88 5.04 -0.10 7.54
C SER A 88 6.02 -1.10 6.95
N LEU A 89 7.11 -0.66 6.32
CA LEU A 89 8.04 -1.60 5.66
C LEU A 89 8.83 -2.39 6.71
N THR A 90 9.19 -1.72 7.80
CA THR A 90 9.80 -2.31 8.99
C THR A 90 8.83 -3.27 9.69
N VAL A 91 7.55 -2.92 9.83
CA VAL A 91 6.51 -3.79 10.40
C VAL A 91 6.29 -5.04 9.54
N VAL A 92 6.27 -4.90 8.22
CA VAL A 92 6.13 -6.03 7.29
C VAL A 92 7.35 -6.95 7.36
N LEU A 93 8.56 -6.38 7.47
CA LEU A 93 9.80 -7.15 7.67
C LEU A 93 9.82 -7.85 9.03
N ALA A 94 9.39 -7.20 10.12
CA ALA A 94 9.32 -7.82 11.44
C ALA A 94 8.35 -9.01 11.46
N ASN A 95 7.16 -8.86 10.86
CA ASN A 95 6.19 -9.95 10.72
C ASN A 95 6.74 -11.10 9.84
N ALA A 96 7.60 -10.79 8.86
CA ALA A 96 8.29 -11.81 8.07
C ALA A 96 9.28 -12.64 8.88
N GLU A 97 10.10 -11.96 9.68
CA GLU A 97 11.11 -12.59 10.54
C GLU A 97 10.47 -13.52 11.58
N GLU A 98 9.35 -13.11 12.17
CA GLU A 98 8.58 -13.92 13.11
C GLU A 98 8.05 -15.21 12.43
N LEU A 99 7.38 -15.06 11.29
CA LEU A 99 6.86 -16.19 10.50
C LEU A 99 7.94 -17.20 10.10
N LEU A 100 9.09 -16.71 9.65
CA LEU A 100 10.23 -17.56 9.27
C LEU A 100 10.80 -18.29 10.49
N SER A 101 10.92 -17.60 11.62
CA SER A 101 11.41 -18.17 12.88
C SER A 101 10.50 -19.30 13.37
N GLU A 102 9.18 -19.11 13.30
CA GLU A 102 8.21 -20.15 13.66
C GLU A 102 8.28 -21.39 12.75
N GLN A 103 8.47 -21.20 11.43
CA GLN A 103 8.55 -22.33 10.51
C GLN A 103 9.85 -23.13 10.67
N ILE A 104 10.98 -22.45 10.88
CA ILE A 104 12.26 -23.10 11.15
C ILE A 104 12.20 -23.85 12.50
N GLY A 105 11.62 -23.23 13.53
CA GLY A 105 11.47 -23.84 14.86
C GLY A 105 10.52 -25.04 14.91
N ARG A 106 9.57 -25.15 13.97
CA ARG A 106 8.70 -26.34 13.82
C ARG A 106 9.33 -27.46 12.99
N ALA A 107 10.42 -27.18 12.27
CA ALA A 107 11.12 -28.15 11.42
C ALA A 107 12.32 -28.82 12.13
N ALA A 108 12.64 -28.40 13.36
CA ALA A 108 13.68 -28.97 14.23
C ALA A 108 13.07 -29.91 15.28
#